data_AF-A0A537JBJ0-F1
#
_entry.id   AF-A0A537JBJ0-F1
#
_cell.length_a   1.000
_cell.length_b   1.000
_cell.length_c   1.000
_cell.angle_alpha   90.00
_cell.angle_beta   90.00
_cell.angle_gamma   90.00
#
_symmetry.space_group_name_H-M   'P 1'
#
loop_
_entity.id
_entity.type
_entity.pdbx_description
1 polymer ?
#
loop_
_entity_poly.entity_id
_entity_poly.type
_entity_poly.pdbx_seq_one_letter_code
_entity_poly.pdbx_strand_id
1 'polypeptide(L)'
;MRAWYSGAPEMIGLDEPDSGSVCLVTLGAPGDIEVVRRPVGRRRAKHITLDLAASGGAEGVARAIRAHTDASLALVVTLGGLVGLVDRVNVERLREDLAPEFFRLEIRDESHLRLDAVDPALYPEGTVLGRFVRAMQEQIAGREGEARGIAEDALQWGVALLEGKEVLT
;
A
#
# COMPACT_ATOMS: atom_id res chain seq x y z
N MET A 1 -24.37 32.22 -13.02
CA MET A 1 -23.15 31.92 -13.80
C MET A 1 -22.91 30.42 -13.68
N ARG A 2 -22.72 29.70 -14.80
CA ARG A 2 -22.38 28.27 -14.77
C ARG A 2 -20.92 28.13 -15.17
N ALA A 3 -20.15 27.35 -14.42
CA ALA A 3 -18.75 27.08 -14.68
C ALA A 3 -18.53 25.58 -14.63
N TRP A 4 -17.67 25.08 -15.52
CA TRP A 4 -17.29 23.68 -15.59
C TRP A 4 -15.77 23.59 -15.64
N TYR A 5 -15.24 22.58 -14.95
CA TYR A 5 -13.83 22.26 -14.97
C TYR A 5 -13.67 20.85 -15.55
N SER A 6 -12.91 20.72 -16.62
CA SER A 6 -12.69 19.42 -17.25
C SER A 6 -11.87 18.47 -16.38
N GLY A 7 -11.03 19.03 -15.51
CA GLY A 7 -9.89 18.31 -14.96
C GLY A 7 -8.72 18.26 -15.94
N ALA A 8 -7.66 17.56 -15.53
CA ALA A 8 -6.54 17.28 -16.40
C ALA A 8 -6.92 16.23 -17.47
N PRO A 9 -6.46 16.39 -18.73
CA PRO A 9 -6.76 15.45 -19.81
C PRO A 9 -6.04 14.10 -19.65
N GLU A 10 -5.06 14.03 -18.76
CA GLU A 10 -4.34 12.82 -18.35
C GLU A 10 -4.07 12.92 -16.84
N MET A 11 -3.89 11.79 -16.18
CA MET A 11 -3.58 11.72 -14.75
C MET A 11 -2.29 12.49 -14.40
N ILE A 12 -2.36 13.37 -13.40
CA ILE A 12 -1.20 14.09 -12.85
C ILE A 12 -0.74 13.41 -11.55
N GLY A 13 -1.67 13.09 -10.66
CA GLY A 13 -1.43 12.35 -9.42
C GLY A 13 -2.12 10.98 -9.41
N LEU A 14 -1.58 10.02 -8.66
CA LEU A 14 -2.18 8.69 -8.52
C LEU A 14 -3.48 8.69 -7.71
N ASP A 15 -3.69 9.74 -6.93
CA ASP A 15 -4.85 9.94 -6.06
C ASP A 15 -5.83 10.98 -6.63
N GLU A 16 -5.61 11.43 -7.87
CA GLU A 16 -6.45 12.45 -8.49
C GLU A 16 -7.78 11.83 -8.94
N PRO A 17 -8.90 12.14 -8.27
CA PRO A 17 -10.20 11.70 -8.74
C PRO A 17 -10.48 12.40 -10.07
N ASP A 18 -11.23 11.73 -10.96
CA ASP A 18 -11.84 12.42 -12.08
C ASP A 18 -10.85 13.06 -13.09
N SER A 19 -9.66 12.50 -13.28
CA SER A 19 -8.73 12.87 -14.36
C SER A 19 -9.01 12.12 -15.67
N GLY A 20 -8.32 12.49 -16.75
CA GLY A 20 -8.38 11.74 -18.01
C GLY A 20 -9.56 12.10 -18.91
N SER A 21 -10.18 13.27 -18.73
CA SER A 21 -11.36 13.68 -19.50
C SER A 21 -11.35 15.15 -19.90
N VAL A 22 -12.17 15.46 -20.90
CA VAL A 22 -12.47 16.83 -21.34
C VAL A 22 -13.96 17.11 -21.29
N CYS A 23 -14.35 18.38 -21.15
CA CYS A 23 -15.73 18.81 -21.33
C CYS A 23 -15.99 19.07 -22.81
N LEU A 24 -16.86 18.27 -23.43
CA LEU A 24 -17.44 18.59 -24.72
C LEU A 24 -18.69 19.45 -24.48
N VAL A 25 -18.65 20.69 -24.95
CA VAL A 25 -19.72 21.68 -24.74
C VAL A 25 -20.46 21.91 -26.05
N THR A 26 -21.77 21.69 -26.03
CA THR A 26 -22.67 22.02 -27.14
C THR A 26 -23.48 23.27 -26.75
N LEU A 27 -23.44 24.30 -27.58
CA LEU A 27 -24.18 25.54 -27.38
C LEU A 27 -25.37 25.57 -28.34
N GLY A 28 -26.58 25.60 -27.79
CA GLY A 28 -27.84 25.71 -28.53
C GLY A 28 -28.38 27.14 -28.56
N ALA A 29 -29.70 27.26 -28.44
CA ALA A 29 -30.36 28.56 -28.27
C ALA A 29 -29.90 29.26 -26.97
N PRO A 30 -30.13 30.58 -26.81
CA PRO A 30 -29.75 31.28 -25.58
C PRO A 30 -30.26 30.59 -24.31
N GLY A 31 -29.34 30.13 -23.46
CA GLY A 31 -29.64 29.41 -22.22
C GLY A 31 -29.57 27.88 -22.31
N ASP A 32 -29.54 27.34 -23.54
CA ASP A 32 -29.40 25.92 -23.85
C ASP A 32 -27.92 25.55 -24.01
N ILE A 33 -27.39 24.86 -23.00
CA ILE A 33 -25.99 24.46 -22.91
C ILE A 33 -25.97 23.00 -22.44
N GLU A 34 -25.42 22.12 -23.27
CA GLU A 34 -25.13 20.74 -22.91
C GLU A 34 -23.63 20.61 -22.65
N VAL A 35 -23.25 20.01 -21.53
CA VAL A 35 -21.86 19.71 -21.21
C VAL A 35 -21.73 18.22 -20.94
N VAL A 36 -20.96 17.53 -21.77
CA VAL A 36 -20.73 16.09 -21.65
C VAL A 36 -19.26 15.83 -21.38
N ARG A 37 -18.98 14.98 -20.39
CA ARG A 37 -17.61 14.53 -20.12
C ARG A 37 -17.20 13.46 -21.14
N ARG A 38 -16.03 13.63 -21.75
CA ARG A 38 -15.45 12.67 -22.69
C ARG A 38 -14.11 12.17 -22.17
N PRO A 39 -13.96 10.85 -21.91
CA PRO A 39 -12.66 10.30 -21.54
C PRO A 39 -11.72 10.36 -22.75
N VAL A 40 -10.55 10.95 -22.53
CA VAL A 40 -9.49 11.09 -23.55
C VAL A 40 -8.13 10.60 -23.04
N GLY A 41 -7.97 10.47 -21.72
CA GLY A 41 -6.78 9.96 -21.08
C GLY A 41 -6.50 8.53 -21.53
N ARG A 42 -5.23 8.24 -21.78
CA ARG A 42 -4.77 6.90 -22.13
C ARG A 42 -4.42 6.11 -20.90
N ARG A 43 -4.03 6.77 -19.80
CA ARG A 43 -3.53 6.14 -18.58
C ARG A 43 -4.59 6.18 -17.48
N ARG A 44 -4.46 5.27 -16.53
CA ARG A 44 -5.36 5.14 -15.38
C ARG A 44 -4.55 4.88 -14.13
N ALA A 45 -4.99 5.38 -12.98
CA ALA A 45 -4.54 4.92 -11.67
C ALA A 45 -5.51 3.87 -11.11
N LYS A 46 -4.96 2.91 -10.38
CA LYS A 46 -5.73 2.00 -9.54
C LYS A 46 -4.98 1.73 -8.25
N HIS A 47 -5.74 1.68 -7.16
CA HIS A 47 -5.26 1.28 -5.84
C HIS A 47 -5.87 -0.07 -5.47
N ILE A 48 -5.05 -0.98 -4.97
CA ILE A 48 -5.51 -2.26 -4.43
C ILE A 48 -4.85 -2.49 -3.07
N THR A 49 -5.57 -3.20 -2.20
CA THR A 49 -5.04 -3.68 -0.93
C THR A 49 -5.00 -5.20 -0.97
N LEU A 50 -3.86 -5.79 -0.60
CA LEU A 50 -3.68 -7.24 -0.51
C LEU A 50 -3.36 -7.60 0.94
N ASP A 51 -4.12 -8.55 1.49
CA ASP A 51 -3.77 -9.17 2.77
C ASP A 51 -2.67 -10.21 2.53
N LEU A 52 -1.47 -9.96 3.05
CA LEU A 52 -0.33 -10.84 2.86
C LEU A 52 -0.55 -12.22 3.49
N ALA A 53 -1.27 -12.32 4.61
CA ALA A 53 -1.55 -13.59 5.25
C ALA A 53 -2.43 -14.49 4.37
N ALA A 54 -3.31 -13.90 3.57
CA ALA A 54 -4.16 -14.60 2.60
C ALA A 54 -3.52 -14.77 1.22
N SER A 55 -2.39 -14.10 0.96
CA SER A 55 -1.81 -14.03 -0.38
C SER A 55 -0.96 -15.26 -0.75
N GLY A 56 -0.61 -16.14 0.19
CA GLY A 56 0.21 -17.32 -0.11
C GLY A 56 1.67 -16.98 -0.46
N GLY A 57 2.22 -15.96 0.21
CA GLY A 57 3.61 -15.52 0.05
C GLY A 57 3.89 -14.78 -1.26
N ALA A 58 5.18 -14.63 -1.59
CA ALA A 58 5.63 -13.77 -2.68
C ALA A 58 5.04 -14.14 -4.06
N GLU A 59 4.90 -15.44 -4.37
CA GLU A 59 4.34 -15.89 -5.64
C GLU A 59 2.85 -15.55 -5.79
N GLY A 60 2.08 -15.69 -4.72
CA GLY A 60 0.65 -15.38 -4.77
C GLY A 60 0.40 -13.87 -4.78
N VAL A 61 1.21 -13.08 -4.09
CA VAL A 61 1.24 -11.61 -4.25
C VAL A 61 1.54 -11.23 -5.70
N ALA A 62 2.61 -11.78 -6.28
CA ALA A 62 2.97 -11.50 -7.67
C ALA A 62 1.84 -11.88 -8.64
N ARG A 63 1.16 -13.00 -8.42
CA ARG A 63 0.00 -13.42 -9.22
C ARG A 63 -1.17 -12.45 -9.10
N ALA A 64 -1.47 -11.98 -7.89
CA ALA A 64 -2.53 -11.02 -7.64
C ALA A 64 -2.23 -9.67 -8.33
N ILE A 65 -0.98 -9.21 -8.29
CA ILE A 65 -0.54 -8.00 -9.00
C ILE A 65 -0.68 -8.19 -10.51
N ARG A 66 -0.18 -9.31 -11.07
CA ARG A 66 -0.27 -9.60 -12.51
C ARG A 66 -1.69 -9.73 -13.06
N ALA A 67 -2.67 -10.05 -12.21
CA ALA A 67 -4.08 -10.04 -12.62
C ALA A 67 -4.58 -8.64 -13.04
N HIS A 68 -3.78 -7.59 -12.79
CA HIS A 68 -4.05 -6.22 -13.21
C HIS A 68 -3.11 -5.68 -14.29
N THR A 69 -2.22 -6.52 -14.85
CA THR A 69 -1.25 -6.11 -15.87
C THR A 69 -1.91 -5.38 -17.03
N ASP A 70 -1.50 -4.12 -17.23
CA ASP A 70 -1.91 -3.25 -18.31
C ASP A 70 -0.84 -2.16 -18.49
N ALA A 71 -0.30 -2.02 -19.71
CA ALA A 71 0.77 -1.07 -20.04
C ALA A 71 0.35 0.40 -19.90
N SER A 72 -0.94 0.68 -19.69
CA SER A 72 -1.50 2.01 -19.43
C SER A 72 -1.86 2.25 -17.96
N LEU A 73 -1.69 1.25 -17.09
CA LEU A 73 -2.09 1.34 -15.69
C LEU A 73 -0.91 1.74 -14.80
N ALA A 74 -1.13 2.78 -13.99
CA ALA A 74 -0.38 3.03 -12.79
C ALA A 74 -1.06 2.31 -11.62
N LEU A 75 -0.43 1.26 -11.09
CA LEU A 75 -0.96 0.47 -9.99
C LEU A 75 -0.25 0.81 -8.69
N VAL A 76 -1.02 1.13 -7.65
CA VAL A 76 -0.56 1.24 -6.27
C VAL A 76 -1.09 0.04 -5.50
N VAL A 77 -0.19 -0.69 -4.85
CA VAL A 77 -0.49 -1.90 -4.09
C VAL A 77 -0.11 -1.64 -2.63
N THR A 78 -1.09 -1.69 -1.73
CA THR A 78 -0.83 -1.71 -0.30
C THR A 78 -0.88 -3.15 0.19
N LEU A 79 0.24 -3.63 0.72
CA LEU A 79 0.35 -4.93 1.38
C LEU A 79 0.06 -4.73 2.87
N GLY A 80 -0.98 -5.38 3.38
CA GLY A 80 -1.39 -5.28 4.78
C GLY A 80 -1.52 -6.63 5.45
N GLY A 81 -2.02 -6.61 6.69
CA GLY A 81 -2.31 -7.80 7.47
C GLY A 81 -1.19 -8.20 8.44
N LEU A 82 -1.51 -9.20 9.28
CA LEU A 82 -0.58 -9.77 10.26
C LEU A 82 0.10 -11.00 9.67
N VAL A 83 1.41 -10.94 9.46
CA VAL A 83 2.18 -11.97 8.77
C VAL A 83 3.11 -12.74 9.69
N GLY A 84 3.34 -14.02 9.37
CA GLY A 84 4.47 -14.77 9.92
C GLY A 84 5.78 -14.31 9.29
N LEU A 85 6.92 -14.65 9.89
CA LEU A 85 8.22 -14.31 9.30
C LEU A 85 8.42 -14.98 7.93
N VAL A 86 7.95 -16.22 7.77
CA VAL A 86 8.05 -16.99 6.52
C VAL A 86 7.19 -16.42 5.39
N ASP A 87 6.15 -15.67 5.74
CA ASP A 87 5.21 -15.07 4.78
C ASP A 87 5.64 -13.67 4.35
N ARG A 88 6.77 -13.18 4.88
CA ARG A 88 7.34 -11.89 4.47
C ARG A 88 7.75 -11.91 3.01
N VAL A 89 7.49 -10.79 2.35
CA VAL A 89 7.83 -10.60 0.95
C VAL A 89 8.91 -9.54 0.82
N ASN A 90 9.84 -9.75 -0.11
CA ASN A 90 10.80 -8.72 -0.49
C ASN A 90 10.13 -7.79 -1.52
N VAL A 91 9.66 -6.64 -1.03
CA VAL A 91 8.93 -5.66 -1.85
C VAL A 91 9.80 -5.10 -2.97
N GLU A 92 11.08 -4.81 -2.70
CA GLU A 92 11.97 -4.29 -3.74
C GLU A 92 12.13 -5.27 -4.89
N ARG A 93 12.31 -6.56 -4.57
CA ARG A 93 12.38 -7.61 -5.59
C ARG A 93 11.08 -7.74 -6.37
N LEU A 94 9.93 -7.75 -5.69
CA LEU A 94 8.62 -7.78 -6.35
C LEU A 94 8.45 -6.58 -7.29
N ARG A 95 8.85 -5.39 -6.85
CA ARG A 95 8.78 -4.15 -7.63
C ARG A 95 9.68 -4.25 -8.87
N GLU A 96 10.93 -4.71 -8.72
CA GLU A 96 11.86 -4.90 -9.84
C GLU A 96 11.33 -5.90 -10.88
N ASP A 97 10.81 -7.03 -10.42
CA ASP A 97 10.32 -8.11 -11.29
C ASP A 97 9.04 -7.73 -12.05
N LEU A 98 8.17 -6.90 -11.45
CA LEU A 98 6.82 -6.62 -11.97
C LEU A 98 6.68 -5.23 -12.61
N ALA A 99 7.52 -4.26 -12.26
CA ALA A 99 7.43 -2.89 -12.80
C ALA A 99 7.39 -2.80 -14.34
N PRO A 100 8.13 -3.63 -15.11
CA PRO A 100 8.07 -3.59 -16.57
C PRO A 100 6.70 -3.92 -17.18
N GLU A 101 5.79 -4.54 -16.41
CA GLU A 101 4.46 -4.95 -16.88
C GLU A 101 3.41 -3.82 -16.77
N PHE A 102 3.73 -2.70 -16.11
CA PHE A 102 2.82 -1.59 -15.84
C PHE A 102 3.35 -0.28 -16.40
N PHE A 103 2.47 0.72 -16.54
CA PHE A 103 2.93 2.09 -16.79
C PHE A 103 3.73 2.63 -15.58
N ARG A 104 3.25 2.31 -14.37
CA ARG A 104 3.93 2.57 -13.09
C ARG A 104 3.45 1.56 -12.06
N LEU A 105 4.36 1.06 -11.24
CA LEU A 105 4.02 0.19 -10.11
C LEU A 105 4.60 0.77 -8.83
N GLU A 106 3.75 0.94 -7.82
CA GLU A 106 4.12 1.31 -6.46
C GLU A 106 3.62 0.22 -5.52
N ILE A 107 4.48 -0.25 -4.61
CA ILE A 107 4.13 -1.26 -3.62
C ILE A 107 4.52 -0.70 -2.25
N ARG A 108 3.54 -0.60 -1.36
CA ARG A 108 3.68 -0.13 0.02
C ARG A 108 3.52 -1.32 0.96
N ASP A 109 4.48 -1.50 1.87
CA ASP A 109 4.39 -2.55 2.90
C ASP A 109 3.92 -1.96 4.23
N GLU A 110 2.63 -2.12 4.48
CA GLU A 110 1.94 -1.75 5.72
C GLU A 110 1.63 -3.02 6.54
N SER A 111 2.30 -4.15 6.27
CA SER A 111 2.11 -5.40 7.02
C SER A 111 2.94 -5.44 8.30
N HIS A 112 2.35 -6.05 9.32
CA HIS A 112 2.97 -6.21 10.64
C HIS A 112 3.23 -7.68 10.95
N LEU A 113 4.31 -7.95 11.69
CA LEU A 113 4.56 -9.30 12.18
C LEU A 113 3.52 -9.67 13.23
N ARG A 114 3.02 -10.90 13.18
CA ARG A 114 2.29 -11.48 14.30
C ARG A 114 3.22 -11.58 15.52
N LEU A 115 2.68 -11.36 16.71
CA LEU A 115 3.45 -11.42 17.97
C LEU A 115 4.17 -12.76 18.14
N ASP A 116 3.50 -13.87 17.82
CA ASP A 116 4.05 -15.22 17.89
C ASP A 116 5.14 -15.52 16.84
N ALA A 117 5.27 -14.67 15.83
CA ALA A 117 6.32 -14.74 14.82
C ALA A 117 7.58 -13.92 15.19
N VAL A 118 7.56 -13.15 16.29
CA VAL A 118 8.71 -12.39 16.76
C VAL A 118 9.63 -13.27 17.61
N ASP A 119 10.53 -13.99 16.94
CA ASP A 119 11.56 -14.81 17.59
C ASP A 119 12.85 -14.00 17.82
N PRO A 120 13.31 -13.83 19.09
CA PRO A 120 14.55 -13.13 19.43
C PRO A 120 15.82 -13.72 18.80
N ALA A 121 15.80 -14.99 18.42
CA ALA A 121 16.94 -15.65 17.76
C ALA A 121 17.17 -15.09 16.34
N LEU A 122 16.13 -14.54 15.73
CA LEU A 122 16.16 -13.99 14.38
C LEU A 122 16.67 -12.56 14.34
N TYR A 123 16.80 -11.91 15.51
CA TYR A 123 17.33 -10.56 15.65
C TYR A 123 18.66 -10.62 16.42
N PRO A 124 19.82 -10.32 15.79
CA PRO A 124 21.11 -10.41 16.48
C PRO A 124 21.20 -9.47 17.69
N GLU A 125 21.66 -9.97 18.84
CA GLU A 125 21.69 -9.23 20.11
C GLU A 125 22.56 -7.96 20.09
N GLY A 126 23.58 -7.92 19.23
CA GLY A 126 24.40 -6.74 19.03
C GLY A 126 23.70 -5.56 18.34
N THR A 127 22.48 -5.75 17.82
CA THR A 127 21.75 -4.73 17.06
C THR A 127 20.73 -3.98 17.92
N VAL A 128 20.40 -2.75 17.53
CA VAL A 128 19.32 -1.96 18.19
C VAL A 128 18.01 -2.75 18.19
N LEU A 129 17.65 -3.32 17.04
CA LEU A 129 16.44 -4.12 16.88
C LEU A 129 16.46 -5.38 17.77
N GLY A 130 17.58 -6.11 17.80
CA GLY A 130 17.72 -7.29 18.65
C GLY A 130 17.69 -6.99 20.14
N ARG A 131 18.14 -5.82 20.59
CA ARG A 131 17.98 -5.38 21.98
C ARG A 131 16.55 -4.94 22.28
N PHE A 132 15.92 -4.22 21.35
CA PHE A 132 14.53 -3.78 21.47
C PHE A 132 13.57 -4.97 21.65
N VAL A 133 13.69 -6.00 20.80
CA VAL A 133 12.85 -7.20 20.87
C VAL A 133 12.96 -7.87 22.24
N ARG A 134 14.18 -8.09 22.75
CA ARG A 134 14.41 -8.70 24.07
C ARG A 134 13.82 -7.86 25.21
N ALA A 135 14.11 -6.56 25.22
CA ALA A 135 13.59 -5.65 26.26
C ALA A 135 12.05 -5.61 26.28
N MET A 136 11.41 -5.61 25.11
CA MET A 136 9.95 -5.61 25.01
C MET A 136 9.35 -6.94 25.46
N GLN A 137 9.98 -8.08 25.17
CA GLN A 137 9.51 -9.37 25.66
C GLN A 137 9.57 -9.48 27.18
N GLU A 138 10.63 -8.95 27.80
CA GLU A 138 10.71 -8.84 29.27
C GLU A 138 9.58 -7.96 29.85
N GLN A 139 9.27 -6.84 29.19
CA GLN A 139 8.15 -5.96 29.59
C GLN A 139 6.80 -6.66 29.47
N ILE A 140 6.57 -7.42 28.39
CA ILE A 140 5.32 -8.17 28.17
C ILE A 140 5.16 -9.27 29.23
N ALA A 141 6.24 -9.99 29.55
CA ALA A 141 6.21 -11.06 30.55
C ALA A 141 5.85 -10.56 31.96
N GLY A 142 6.20 -9.31 32.29
CA GLY A 142 5.91 -8.68 33.58
C GLY A 142 4.56 -7.95 33.67
N ARG A 143 3.71 -8.01 32.63
CA ARG A 143 2.45 -7.24 32.55
C ARG A 143 1.25 -8.13 32.27
N GLU A 144 0.08 -7.66 32.68
CA GLU A 144 -1.21 -8.31 32.46
C GLU A 144 -2.26 -7.29 31.95
N GLY A 145 -3.37 -7.81 31.43
CA GLY A 145 -4.51 -7.00 30.96
C GLY A 145 -4.12 -6.00 29.87
N GLU A 146 -4.72 -4.81 29.92
CA GLU A 146 -4.50 -3.73 28.95
C GLU A 146 -3.03 -3.31 28.85
N ALA A 147 -2.30 -3.29 29.98
CA ALA A 147 -0.89 -2.91 30.00
C ALA A 147 0.00 -3.91 29.23
N ARG A 148 -0.40 -5.18 29.17
CA ARG A 148 0.24 -6.20 28.34
C ARG A 148 -0.05 -5.97 26.86
N GLY A 149 -1.31 -5.71 26.51
CA GLY A 149 -1.73 -5.42 25.14
C GLY A 149 -0.96 -4.23 24.54
N ILE A 150 -0.83 -3.13 25.28
CA ILE A 150 -0.05 -1.96 24.84
C ILE A 150 1.44 -2.32 24.59
N ALA A 151 2.01 -3.19 25.42
CA ALA A 151 3.40 -3.62 25.25
C ALA A 151 3.58 -4.56 24.04
N GLU A 152 2.59 -5.42 23.79
CA GLU A 152 2.52 -6.29 22.62
C GLU A 152 2.41 -5.45 21.33
N ASP A 153 1.51 -4.47 21.30
CA ASP A 153 1.43 -3.51 20.19
C ASP A 153 2.79 -2.82 20.01
N ALA A 154 3.33 -2.20 21.05
CA ALA A 154 4.61 -1.50 20.96
C ALA A 154 5.75 -2.37 20.38
N LEU A 155 5.77 -3.68 20.68
CA LEU A 155 6.70 -4.62 20.04
C LEU A 155 6.47 -4.71 18.53
N GLN A 156 5.23 -4.90 18.09
CA GLN A 156 4.89 -4.98 16.65
C GLN A 156 5.24 -3.70 15.90
N TRP A 157 4.80 -2.55 16.40
CA TRP A 157 5.05 -1.24 15.79
C TRP A 157 6.54 -0.91 15.80
N GLY A 158 7.23 -1.17 16.92
CA GLY A 158 8.65 -0.90 17.06
C GLY A 158 9.53 -1.73 16.15
N VAL A 159 9.21 -3.03 15.95
CA VAL A 159 9.93 -3.87 14.97
C VAL A 159 9.75 -3.32 13.55
N ALA A 160 8.51 -2.98 13.15
CA ALA A 160 8.23 -2.44 11.83
C ALA A 160 9.01 -1.13 11.56
N LEU A 161 8.98 -0.19 12.50
CA LEU A 161 9.70 1.10 12.39
C LEU A 161 11.22 0.93 12.31
N LEU A 162 11.78 0.05 13.13
CA LEU A 162 13.23 -0.18 13.18
C LEU A 162 13.75 -0.95 11.95
N GLU A 163 12.88 -1.65 11.22
CA GLU A 163 13.17 -2.22 9.91
C GLU A 163 13.01 -1.22 8.76
N GLY A 164 12.65 0.03 9.07
CA GLY A 164 12.50 1.11 8.10
C GLY A 164 11.15 1.13 7.39
N LYS A 165 10.13 0.43 7.91
CA LYS A 165 8.77 0.53 7.36
C LYS A 165 8.15 1.86 7.78
N GLU A 166 7.45 2.52 6.86
CA GLU A 166 6.56 3.62 7.21
C GLU A 166 5.33 3.05 7.90
N VAL A 167 5.04 3.59 9.08
CA VAL A 167 3.94 3.13 9.90
C VAL A 167 2.97 4.29 10.03
N LEU A 168 1.87 4.23 9.27
CA LEU A 168 0.87 5.29 9.25
C LEU A 168 0.07 5.26 10.56
N THR A 169 0.29 6.27 11.40
CA THR A 169 -0.58 6.65 12.52
C THR A 169 -1.84 7.37 12.08
#